data_AF-A0A7Z9XM31-F1
#
_entry.id   AF-A0A7Z9XM31-F1
#
_cell.length_a   1.000
_cell.length_b   1.000
_cell.length_c   1.000
_cell.angle_alpha   90.00
_cell.angle_beta   90.00
_cell.angle_gamma   90.00
#
_symmetry.space_group_name_H-M   'P 1'
#
loop_
_entity.id
_entity.type
_entity.pdbx_description
1 polymer ?
#
loop_
_entity_poly.entity_id
_entity_poly.type
_entity_poly.pdbx_seq_one_letter_code
_entity_poly.pdbx_strand_id
1 'polypeptide(L)'
;MNGSTVIELQSNILFWILIALFAWQGYQRGLIAELVKTGFIAAGFVAGQPDILGRTLVKAINGFWFAFQFLMHGGLQAIATGNFNAETLNGIFDEISQLPLLIPKNSAEMAMFLAMLFLVGVGYLASNLLKPQWPGLGLVSGAVNGFLLSYIFLPRLPQELPFQIEDLSVAGILKQAVSLTGYLVGLAIDVGSRVFGFIHQLFGAWSIPIMLLAAVVFVLMNIKPAKKKSGNSGGGGS
;
A
#
# COMPACT_ATOMS: atom_id res chain seq x y z
N MET A 1 29.57 -0.07 24.38
CA MET A 1 29.24 0.26 22.98
C MET A 1 28.61 1.64 22.95
N ASN A 2 29.01 2.51 22.02
CA ASN A 2 28.38 3.83 21.88
C ASN A 2 26.94 3.66 21.35
N GLY A 3 26.00 4.51 21.79
CA GLY A 3 24.60 4.42 21.35
C GLY A 3 24.41 4.47 19.83
N SER A 4 25.30 5.17 19.11
CA SER A 4 25.33 5.21 17.64
C SER A 4 25.61 3.85 17.00
N THR A 5 26.58 3.09 17.54
CA THR A 5 26.93 1.76 17.00
C THR A 5 25.81 0.73 17.15
N VAL A 6 24.92 0.88 18.14
CA VAL A 6 23.78 -0.03 18.36
C VAL A 6 22.66 0.28 17.36
N ILE A 7 22.34 1.55 17.13
CA ILE A 7 21.31 1.98 16.16
C ILE A 7 21.71 1.57 14.73
N GLU A 8 22.97 1.76 14.36
CA GLU A 8 23.50 1.33 13.06
C GLU A 8 23.37 -0.19 12.87
N LEU A 9 23.69 -0.97 13.90
CA LEU A 9 23.58 -2.43 13.87
C LEU A 9 22.12 -2.89 13.68
N GLN A 10 21.17 -2.25 14.39
CA GLN A 10 19.75 -2.57 14.30
C GLN A 10 19.17 -2.26 12.91
N SER A 11 19.51 -1.09 12.37
CA SER A 11 19.08 -0.68 11.03
C SER A 11 19.64 -1.65 9.97
N ASN A 12 20.90 -2.06 10.11
CA ASN A 12 21.52 -3.04 9.23
C ASN A 12 20.84 -4.42 9.31
N ILE A 13 20.49 -4.90 10.51
CA ILE A 13 19.77 -6.18 10.67
C ILE A 13 18.40 -6.13 9.98
N LEU A 14 17.62 -5.07 10.22
CA LEU A 14 16.32 -4.87 9.58
C LEU A 14 16.43 -4.84 8.06
N PHE A 15 17.42 -4.11 7.55
CA PHE A 15 17.73 -4.03 6.13
C PHE A 15 18.01 -5.41 5.52
N TRP A 16 18.87 -6.22 6.15
CA TRP A 16 19.18 -7.57 5.66
C TRP A 16 17.98 -8.52 5.74
N ILE A 17 17.15 -8.44 6.78
CA ILE A 17 15.92 -9.23 6.90
C ILE A 17 14.96 -8.90 5.74
N LEU A 18 14.76 -7.60 5.44
CA LEU A 18 13.89 -7.18 4.34
C LEU A 18 14.41 -7.70 3.00
N ILE A 19 15.71 -7.57 2.74
CA ILE A 19 16.33 -8.10 1.52
C ILE A 19 16.13 -9.62 1.44
N ALA A 20 16.39 -10.36 2.52
CA ALA A 20 16.24 -11.81 2.55
C ALA A 20 14.79 -12.25 2.29
N LEU A 21 13.81 -11.58 2.91
CA LEU A 21 12.39 -11.86 2.71
C LEU A 21 11.97 -11.65 1.25
N PHE A 22 12.36 -10.53 0.67
CA PHE A 22 12.02 -10.24 -0.73
C PHE A 22 12.81 -11.09 -1.72
N ALA A 23 14.06 -11.47 -1.43
CA ALA A 23 14.83 -12.41 -2.24
C ALA A 23 14.17 -13.79 -2.27
N TRP A 24 13.77 -14.29 -1.10
CA TRP A 24 13.01 -15.55 -0.99
C TRP A 24 11.69 -15.47 -1.75
N GLN A 25 10.97 -14.37 -1.59
CA GLN A 25 9.72 -14.16 -2.28
C GLN A 25 9.90 -14.10 -3.81
N GLY A 26 10.94 -13.42 -4.27
CA GLY A 26 11.30 -13.32 -5.68
C GLY A 26 11.71 -14.66 -6.28
N TYR A 27 12.40 -15.51 -5.51
CA TYR A 27 12.66 -16.89 -5.92
C TYR A 27 11.36 -17.67 -6.17
N GLN A 28 10.38 -17.53 -5.28
CA GLN A 28 9.08 -18.22 -5.42
C GLN A 28 8.22 -17.69 -6.56
N ARG A 29 8.30 -16.39 -6.87
CA ARG A 29 7.42 -15.71 -7.84
C ARG A 29 8.04 -15.52 -9.22
N GLY A 30 9.36 -15.63 -9.34
CA GLY A 30 10.08 -15.47 -10.59
C GLY A 30 10.27 -14.02 -11.04
N LEU A 31 11.12 -13.81 -12.04
CA LEU A 31 11.58 -12.49 -12.47
C LEU A 31 10.45 -11.57 -12.93
N ILE A 32 9.52 -12.06 -13.75
CA ILE A 32 8.46 -11.21 -14.32
C ILE A 32 7.58 -10.62 -13.22
N ALA A 33 7.24 -11.43 -12.22
CA ALA A 33 6.47 -10.96 -11.07
C ALA A 33 7.22 -9.90 -10.27
N GLU A 34 8.53 -10.06 -10.11
CA GLU A 34 9.38 -9.08 -9.44
C GLU A 34 9.54 -7.79 -10.24
N LEU A 35 9.67 -7.84 -11.57
CA LEU A 35 9.72 -6.64 -12.43
C LEU A 35 8.42 -5.83 -12.34
N VAL A 36 7.27 -6.51 -12.32
CA VAL A 36 5.98 -5.84 -12.11
C VAL A 36 5.96 -5.15 -10.74
N LYS A 37 6.38 -5.83 -9.67
CA LYS A 37 6.52 -5.17 -8.35
C LYS A 37 7.46 -3.98 -8.41
N THR A 38 8.61 -4.09 -9.06
CA THR A 38 9.56 -2.98 -9.21
C THR A 38 8.89 -1.77 -9.86
N GLY A 39 8.13 -1.97 -10.94
CA GLY A 39 7.38 -0.92 -11.62
C GLY A 39 6.38 -0.22 -10.69
N PHE A 40 5.64 -1.00 -9.89
CA PHE A 40 4.70 -0.45 -8.92
C PHE A 40 5.38 0.22 -7.71
N ILE A 41 6.53 -0.28 -7.27
CA ILE A 41 7.35 0.37 -6.22
C ILE A 41 7.86 1.72 -6.73
N ALA A 42 8.37 1.78 -7.97
CA ALA A 42 8.81 3.01 -8.59
C ALA A 42 7.65 4.00 -8.78
N ALA A 43 6.50 3.54 -9.31
CA ALA A 43 5.30 4.37 -9.44
C ALA A 43 4.81 4.89 -8.07
N GLY A 44 4.81 4.02 -7.05
CA GLY A 44 4.48 4.37 -5.68
C GLY A 44 5.42 5.43 -5.12
N PHE A 45 6.73 5.26 -5.31
CA PHE A 45 7.73 6.23 -4.86
C PHE A 45 7.52 7.60 -5.50
N VAL A 46 7.31 7.64 -6.81
CA VAL A 46 7.05 8.87 -7.57
C VAL A 46 5.75 9.55 -7.12
N ALA A 47 4.70 8.76 -6.87
CA ALA A 47 3.42 9.25 -6.33
C ALA A 47 3.53 9.76 -4.88
N GLY A 48 4.42 9.16 -4.09
CA GLY A 48 4.69 9.53 -2.70
C GLY A 48 5.63 10.74 -2.54
N GLN A 49 6.22 11.24 -3.63
CA GLN A 49 7.13 12.38 -3.64
C GLN A 49 6.36 13.67 -4.02
N PRO A 50 6.30 14.69 -3.14
CA PRO A 50 5.57 15.93 -3.42
C PRO A 50 6.02 16.63 -4.70
N ASP A 51 7.33 16.61 -4.96
CA ASP A 51 7.96 17.39 -6.02
C ASP A 51 7.96 16.69 -7.38
N ILE A 52 7.56 15.41 -7.44
CA ILE A 52 7.50 14.65 -8.71
C ILE A 52 6.05 14.51 -9.19
N LEU A 53 5.25 13.64 -8.57
CA LEU A 53 3.82 13.47 -8.91
C LEU A 53 2.88 13.70 -7.73
N GLY A 54 3.38 13.75 -6.49
CA GLY A 54 2.52 13.79 -5.31
C GLY A 54 1.56 14.98 -5.25
N ARG A 55 2.03 16.20 -5.53
CA ARG A 55 1.15 17.38 -5.60
C ARG A 55 0.12 17.28 -6.71
N THR A 56 0.52 16.75 -7.87
CA THR A 56 -0.37 16.55 -9.02
C THR A 56 -1.43 15.50 -8.71
N LEU A 57 -1.05 14.41 -8.04
CA LEU A 57 -1.97 13.37 -7.59
C LEU A 57 -3.01 13.90 -6.62
N VAL A 58 -2.59 14.65 -5.58
CA VAL A 58 -3.51 15.26 -4.61
C VAL A 58 -4.48 16.23 -5.30
N LYS A 59 -3.97 17.05 -6.24
CA LYS A 59 -4.82 17.93 -7.06
C LYS A 59 -5.81 17.15 -7.92
N ALA A 60 -5.38 16.06 -8.55
CA ALA A 60 -6.24 15.22 -9.38
C ALA A 60 -7.36 14.56 -8.55
N ILE A 61 -7.03 14.04 -7.36
CA ILE A 61 -8.01 13.45 -6.44
C ILE A 61 -9.03 14.50 -5.99
N ASN A 62 -8.57 15.67 -5.57
CA ASN A 62 -9.45 16.77 -5.16
C ASN A 62 -10.29 17.30 -6.34
N GLY A 63 -9.74 17.34 -7.55
CA GLY A 63 -10.46 17.72 -8.76
C GLY A 63 -11.55 16.71 -9.13
N PHE A 64 -11.26 15.40 -9.01
CA PHE A 64 -12.24 14.35 -9.23
C PHE A 64 -13.36 14.39 -8.19
N TRP A 65 -13.01 14.64 -6.91
CA TRP A 65 -14.00 14.86 -5.86
C TRP A 65 -14.90 16.05 -6.16
N PHE A 66 -14.34 17.16 -6.60
CA PHE A 66 -15.09 18.34 -6.99
C PHE A 66 -16.04 18.06 -8.16
N ALA A 67 -15.56 17.34 -9.18
CA ALA A 67 -16.40 16.89 -10.30
C ALA A 67 -17.53 15.95 -9.84
N PHE A 68 -17.25 15.02 -8.93
CA PHE A 68 -18.26 14.14 -8.36
C PHE A 68 -19.32 14.92 -7.56
N GLN A 69 -18.89 15.90 -6.76
CA GLN A 69 -19.81 16.76 -6.01
C GLN A 69 -20.67 17.61 -6.94
N PHE A 70 -20.11 18.09 -8.05
CA PHE A 70 -20.85 18.75 -9.11
C PHE A 70 -21.94 17.86 -9.70
N LEU A 71 -21.65 16.58 -9.96
CA LEU A 71 -22.67 15.64 -10.43
C LEU A 71 -23.77 15.40 -9.40
N MET A 72 -23.41 15.27 -8.12
CA MET A 72 -24.34 14.99 -7.02
C MET A 72 -25.26 16.17 -6.68
N HIS A 73 -24.76 17.41 -6.73
CA HIS A 73 -25.53 18.62 -6.40
C HIS A 73 -26.30 19.17 -7.62
N GLY A 74 -26.70 18.29 -8.54
CA GLY A 74 -27.60 18.66 -9.64
C GLY A 74 -26.90 19.16 -10.91
N GLY A 75 -25.56 19.11 -11.00
CA GLY A 75 -24.86 19.40 -12.25
C GLY A 75 -25.28 18.47 -13.39
N LEU A 76 -25.53 17.18 -13.11
CA LEU A 76 -26.07 16.25 -14.09
C LEU A 76 -27.50 16.59 -14.53
N GLN A 77 -28.31 17.12 -13.60
CA GLN A 77 -29.69 17.53 -13.86
C GLN A 77 -29.74 18.84 -14.68
N ALA A 78 -28.84 19.79 -14.41
CA ALA A 78 -28.67 20.98 -15.22
C ALA A 78 -28.23 20.64 -16.66
N ILE A 79 -27.33 19.67 -16.83
CA ILE A 79 -26.93 19.15 -18.14
C ILE A 79 -28.12 18.47 -18.86
N ALA A 80 -28.84 17.59 -18.17
CA ALA A 80 -29.91 16.81 -18.78
C ALA A 80 -31.16 17.63 -19.15
N THR A 81 -31.44 18.72 -18.42
CA THR A 81 -32.59 19.60 -18.67
C THR A 81 -32.29 20.74 -19.63
N GLY A 82 -31.02 20.89 -20.08
CA GLY A 82 -30.58 22.00 -20.94
C GLY A 82 -30.60 23.37 -20.25
N ASN A 83 -30.89 23.43 -18.95
CA ASN A 83 -31.00 24.65 -18.15
C ASN A 83 -29.61 25.07 -17.64
N PHE A 84 -28.70 25.32 -18.58
CA PHE A 84 -27.28 25.65 -18.38
C PHE A 84 -27.06 27.15 -18.09
N ASN A 85 -27.89 27.69 -17.20
CA ASN A 85 -27.95 29.11 -16.93
C ASN A 85 -26.78 29.46 -16.00
N ALA A 86 -26.14 30.62 -16.21
CA ALA A 86 -25.02 31.05 -15.40
C ALA A 86 -25.37 31.12 -13.90
N GLU A 87 -26.61 31.51 -13.55
CA GLU A 87 -27.08 31.53 -12.16
C GLU A 87 -27.16 30.12 -11.53
N THR A 88 -27.67 29.13 -12.26
CA THR A 88 -27.79 27.75 -11.76
C THR A 88 -26.42 27.14 -11.54
N LEU A 89 -25.49 27.35 -12.49
CA LEU A 89 -24.11 26.87 -12.35
C LEU A 89 -23.36 27.59 -11.23
N ASN A 90 -23.49 28.91 -11.13
CA ASN A 90 -22.83 29.67 -10.07
C ASN A 90 -23.36 29.26 -8.70
N GLY A 91 -24.67 29.01 -8.55
CA GLY A 91 -25.24 28.49 -7.31
C GLY A 91 -24.66 27.12 -6.92
N ILE A 92 -24.54 26.20 -7.88
CA ILE A 92 -23.93 24.87 -7.66
C ILE A 92 -22.44 25.02 -7.30
N PHE A 93 -21.69 25.87 -8.00
CA PHE A 93 -20.26 26.07 -7.70
C PHE A 93 -20.04 26.76 -6.35
N ASP A 94 -20.86 27.73 -5.98
CA ASP A 94 -20.80 28.40 -4.68
C ASP A 94 -21.05 27.39 -3.55
N GLU A 95 -22.05 26.52 -3.71
CA GLU A 95 -22.35 25.46 -2.75
C GLU A 95 -21.20 24.45 -2.62
N ILE A 96 -20.62 24.00 -3.74
CA ILE A 96 -19.50 23.04 -3.72
C ILE A 96 -18.21 23.69 -3.22
N SER A 97 -17.97 24.97 -3.49
CA SER A 97 -16.76 25.68 -3.06
C SER A 97 -16.64 25.80 -1.54
N GLN A 98 -17.77 25.73 -0.83
CA GLN A 98 -17.85 25.71 0.63
C GLN A 98 -17.64 24.32 1.22
N LEU A 99 -17.71 23.25 0.40
CA LEU A 99 -17.46 21.90 0.86
C LEU A 99 -15.97 21.67 1.14
N PRO A 100 -15.63 20.90 2.18
CA PRO A 100 -14.25 20.57 2.46
C PRO A 100 -13.65 19.76 1.30
N LEU A 101 -12.39 20.06 0.97
CA LEU A 101 -11.60 19.25 0.06
C LEU A 101 -11.50 17.83 0.60
N LEU A 102 -11.55 16.84 -0.30
CA LEU A 102 -11.38 15.44 0.08
C LEU A 102 -10.04 15.24 0.78
N ILE A 103 -8.93 15.73 0.22
CA ILE A 103 -7.63 15.72 0.88
C ILE A 103 -7.30 17.15 1.34
N PRO A 104 -7.46 17.46 2.64
CA PRO A 104 -7.07 18.75 3.17
C PRO A 104 -5.54 18.91 3.18
N LYS A 105 -5.07 20.17 3.03
CA LYS A 105 -3.65 20.49 2.81
C LYS A 105 -2.71 19.96 3.90
N ASN A 106 -3.16 19.96 5.16
CA ASN A 106 -2.43 19.43 6.31
C ASN A 106 -2.25 17.91 6.31
N SER A 107 -3.06 17.18 5.52
CA SER A 107 -3.01 15.73 5.38
C SER A 107 -2.41 15.26 4.05
N ALA A 108 -1.93 16.18 3.22
CA ALA A 108 -1.43 15.86 1.88
C ALA A 108 -0.26 14.85 1.92
N GLU A 109 0.66 14.99 2.89
CA GLU A 109 1.77 14.05 3.09
C GLU A 109 1.29 12.63 3.41
N MET A 110 0.32 12.50 4.31
CA MET A 110 -0.28 11.21 4.64
C MET A 110 -1.01 10.61 3.43
N ALA A 111 -1.74 11.41 2.66
CA ALA A 111 -2.43 10.94 1.46
C ALA A 111 -1.45 10.46 0.38
N MET A 112 -0.34 11.16 0.16
CA MET A 112 0.73 10.74 -0.76
C MET A 112 1.41 9.46 -0.29
N PHE A 113 1.69 9.35 1.01
CA PHE A 113 2.22 8.13 1.61
C PHE A 113 1.26 6.94 1.45
N LEU A 114 -0.04 7.15 1.65
CA LEU A 114 -1.06 6.14 1.45
C LEU A 114 -1.20 5.72 0.00
N ALA A 115 -1.12 6.66 -0.95
CA ALA A 115 -1.11 6.35 -2.37
C ALA A 115 0.12 5.51 -2.76
N MET A 116 1.29 5.82 -2.21
CA MET A 116 2.50 5.02 -2.37
C MET A 116 2.29 3.59 -1.84
N LEU A 117 1.80 3.44 -0.61
CA LEU A 117 1.49 2.13 -0.02
C LEU A 117 0.48 1.35 -0.85
N PHE A 118 -0.57 2.03 -1.31
CA PHE A 118 -1.59 1.44 -2.16
C PHE A 118 -1.00 0.91 -3.46
N LEU A 119 -0.17 1.69 -4.15
CA LEU A 119 0.48 1.26 -5.39
C LEU A 119 1.42 0.07 -5.18
N VAL A 120 2.22 0.08 -4.11
CA VAL A 120 3.07 -1.06 -3.73
C VAL A 120 2.21 -2.30 -3.46
N GLY A 121 1.09 -2.15 -2.74
CA GLY A 121 0.14 -3.23 -2.46
C GLY A 121 -0.51 -3.78 -3.73
N VAL A 122 -0.94 -2.91 -4.66
CA VAL A 122 -1.48 -3.30 -5.96
C VAL A 122 -0.42 -4.07 -6.76
N GLY A 123 0.83 -3.61 -6.77
CA GLY A 123 1.93 -4.33 -7.42
C GLY A 123 2.14 -5.73 -6.84
N TYR A 124 2.02 -5.86 -5.52
CA TYR A 124 2.09 -7.16 -4.86
C TYR A 124 0.95 -8.09 -5.28
N LEU A 125 -0.28 -7.59 -5.36
CA LEU A 125 -1.45 -8.34 -5.81
C LEU A 125 -1.35 -8.70 -7.30
N ALA A 126 -0.98 -7.75 -8.15
CA ALA A 126 -0.78 -7.98 -9.58
C ALA A 126 0.27 -9.06 -9.83
N SER A 127 1.36 -9.04 -9.06
CA SER A 127 2.41 -10.06 -9.16
C SER A 127 1.95 -11.47 -8.77
N ASN A 128 0.90 -11.62 -7.94
CA ASN A 128 0.34 -12.93 -7.59
C ASN A 128 -0.38 -13.60 -8.76
N LEU A 129 -0.83 -12.84 -9.74
CA LEU A 129 -1.56 -13.36 -10.91
C LEU A 129 -0.59 -13.93 -11.95
N LEU A 130 0.71 -13.70 -11.80
CA LEU A 130 1.73 -14.12 -12.75
C LEU A 130 2.29 -15.48 -12.37
N LYS A 131 2.54 -16.31 -13.40
CA LYS A 131 3.16 -17.62 -13.21
C LYS A 131 4.65 -17.45 -12.91
N PRO A 132 5.22 -18.27 -12.02
CA PRO A 132 6.63 -18.19 -11.71
C PRO A 132 7.49 -18.56 -12.92
N GLN A 133 8.36 -17.64 -13.31
CA GLN A 133 9.31 -17.81 -14.42
C GLN A 133 10.70 -17.33 -13.98
N TRP A 134 11.73 -18.11 -14.30
CA TRP A 134 13.14 -17.79 -14.00
C TRP A 134 13.40 -17.49 -12.51
N PRO A 135 13.24 -18.49 -11.62
CA PRO A 135 13.31 -18.30 -10.17
C PRO A 135 14.67 -17.77 -9.68
N GLY A 136 15.78 -18.15 -10.32
CA GLY A 136 17.12 -17.63 -9.99
C GLY A 136 17.25 -16.12 -10.21
N LEU A 137 16.75 -15.61 -11.34
CA LEU A 137 16.71 -14.16 -11.61
C LEU A 137 15.65 -13.46 -10.74
N GLY A 138 14.56 -14.17 -10.42
CA GLY A 138 13.57 -13.72 -9.45
C GLY A 138 14.18 -13.48 -8.07
N LEU A 139 15.10 -14.32 -7.60
CA LEU A 139 15.80 -14.14 -6.32
C LEU A 139 16.57 -12.82 -6.30
N VAL A 140 17.37 -12.55 -7.33
CA VAL A 140 18.17 -11.33 -7.44
C VAL A 140 17.27 -10.09 -7.54
N SER A 141 16.25 -10.15 -8.41
CA SER A 141 15.28 -9.05 -8.55
C SER A 141 14.49 -8.80 -7.27
N GLY A 142 14.16 -9.85 -6.53
CA GLY A 142 13.54 -9.76 -5.21
C GLY A 142 14.45 -9.07 -4.20
N ALA A 143 15.74 -9.44 -4.15
CA ALA A 143 16.72 -8.77 -3.29
C ALA A 143 16.81 -7.26 -3.61
N VAL A 144 16.80 -6.89 -4.90
CA VAL A 144 16.78 -5.48 -5.35
C VAL A 144 15.49 -4.78 -4.92
N ASN A 145 14.33 -5.42 -5.04
CA ASN A 145 13.06 -4.86 -4.56
C ASN A 145 13.06 -4.67 -3.03
N GLY A 146 13.60 -5.61 -2.27
CA GLY A 146 13.79 -5.49 -0.82
C GLY A 146 14.73 -4.35 -0.45
N PHE A 147 15.81 -4.18 -1.20
CA PHE A 147 16.74 -3.05 -1.06
C PHE A 147 16.05 -1.71 -1.32
N LEU A 148 15.34 -1.59 -2.45
CA LEU A 148 14.60 -0.38 -2.82
C LEU A 148 13.55 0.00 -1.76
N LEU A 149 12.77 -0.97 -1.31
CA LEU A 149 11.77 -0.73 -0.26
C LEU A 149 12.45 -0.33 1.05
N SER A 150 13.55 -0.98 1.43
CA SER A 150 14.29 -0.60 2.63
C SER A 150 14.78 0.85 2.53
N TYR A 151 15.33 1.26 1.39
CA TYR A 151 15.74 2.65 1.16
C TYR A 151 14.59 3.66 1.23
N ILE A 152 13.39 3.28 0.77
CA ILE A 152 12.21 4.14 0.75
C ILE A 152 11.50 4.22 2.11
N PHE A 153 11.52 3.13 2.89
CA PHE A 153 10.75 2.98 4.12
C PHE A 153 11.57 3.15 5.40
N LEU A 154 12.83 2.69 5.45
CA LEU A 154 13.67 2.82 6.66
C LEU A 154 13.81 4.28 7.11
N PRO A 155 14.04 5.28 6.24
CA PRO A 155 14.12 6.68 6.67
C PRO A 155 12.81 7.25 7.22
N ARG A 156 11.68 6.57 6.95
CA ARG A 156 10.34 6.97 7.43
C ARG A 156 9.92 6.22 8.69
N LEU A 157 10.70 5.27 9.18
CA LEU A 157 10.48 4.65 10.47
C LEU A 157 10.88 5.62 11.60
N PRO A 158 10.28 5.51 12.80
CA PRO A 158 10.71 6.25 13.97
C PRO A 158 12.21 6.03 14.22
N GLN A 159 12.97 7.11 14.48
CA GLN A 159 14.42 7.05 14.70
C GLN A 159 14.80 6.31 16.00
N GLU A 160 13.85 6.17 16.93
CA GLU A 160 14.01 5.37 18.13
C GLU A 160 13.34 4.01 17.91
N LEU A 161 14.16 3.01 17.59
CA LEU A 161 13.73 1.62 17.62
C LEU A 161 13.62 1.21 19.11
N PRO A 162 12.46 0.73 19.59
CA PRO A 162 12.23 0.49 21.03
C PRO A 162 12.90 -0.78 21.55
N PHE A 163 13.83 -1.36 20.79
CA PHE A 163 14.63 -2.49 21.25
C PHE A 163 16.09 -2.03 21.37
N GLN A 164 16.80 -2.50 22.39
CA GLN A 164 18.25 -2.33 22.53
C GLN A 164 18.91 -3.69 22.32
N ILE A 165 19.97 -3.77 21.50
CA ILE A 165 20.71 -5.02 21.32
C ILE A 165 21.64 -5.15 22.54
N GLU A 166 21.18 -5.88 23.55
CA GLU A 166 21.93 -6.13 24.78
C GLU A 166 22.72 -7.46 24.74
N ASP A 167 22.30 -8.45 23.94
CA ASP A 167 22.91 -9.78 23.89
C ASP A 167 23.04 -10.31 22.45
N LEU A 168 24.27 -10.62 22.04
CA LEU A 168 24.64 -11.15 20.72
C LEU A 168 24.68 -12.70 20.67
N SER A 169 24.35 -13.37 21.77
CA SER A 169 24.20 -14.83 21.78
C SER A 169 23.05 -15.29 20.86
N VAL A 170 23.07 -16.54 20.40
CA VAL A 170 21.99 -17.11 19.56
C VAL A 170 20.61 -17.00 20.23
N ALA A 171 20.57 -17.15 21.56
CA ALA A 171 19.34 -16.96 22.34
C ALA A 171 18.93 -15.49 22.46
N GLY A 172 19.90 -14.57 22.58
CA GLY A 172 19.69 -13.12 22.53
C GLY A 172 19.13 -12.66 21.18
N ILE A 173 19.69 -13.16 20.07
CA ILE A 173 19.23 -12.90 18.71
C ILE A 173 17.78 -13.38 18.51
N LEU A 174 17.43 -14.57 19.00
CA LEU A 174 16.06 -15.09 18.94
C LEU A 174 15.06 -14.24 19.74
N LYS A 175 15.42 -13.85 20.97
CA LYS A 175 14.57 -12.95 21.77
C LYS A 175 14.39 -11.59 21.10
N GLN A 176 15.44 -11.06 20.49
CA GLN A 176 15.40 -9.81 19.76
C GLN A 176 14.58 -9.91 18.47
N ALA A 177 14.64 -11.04 17.75
CA ALA A 177 13.78 -11.27 16.59
C ALA A 177 12.29 -11.29 17.00
N VAL A 178 11.97 -11.87 18.16
CA VAL A 178 10.60 -11.86 18.70
C VAL A 178 10.17 -10.46 19.12
N SER A 179 11.03 -9.69 19.81
CA SER A 179 10.70 -8.30 20.18
C SER A 179 10.57 -7.39 18.96
N LEU A 180 11.42 -7.59 17.94
CA LEU A 180 11.34 -6.90 16.66
C LEU A 180 10.02 -7.21 15.98
N THR A 181 9.60 -8.48 15.97
CA THR A 181 8.31 -8.88 15.42
C THR A 181 7.17 -8.20 16.17
N GLY A 182 7.21 -8.17 17.50
CA GLY A 182 6.22 -7.46 18.32
C GLY A 182 6.17 -5.96 18.03
N TYR A 183 7.33 -5.31 17.86
CA TYR A 183 7.41 -3.90 17.46
C TYR A 183 6.86 -3.66 16.07
N LEU A 184 7.23 -4.48 15.08
CA LEU A 184 6.73 -4.38 13.71
C LEU A 184 5.22 -4.59 13.66
N VAL A 185 4.67 -5.50 14.48
CA VAL A 185 3.22 -5.68 14.63
C VAL A 185 2.58 -4.45 15.27
N GLY A 186 3.17 -3.91 16.35
CA GLY A 186 2.69 -2.69 16.99
C GLY A 186 2.69 -1.48 16.05
N LEU A 187 3.76 -1.31 15.28
CA LEU A 187 3.88 -0.27 14.26
C LEU A 187 2.88 -0.50 13.13
N ALA A 188 2.66 -1.73 12.69
CA ALA A 188 1.64 -2.05 11.71
C ALA A 188 0.22 -1.73 12.23
N ILE A 189 -0.06 -1.97 13.51
CA ILE A 189 -1.32 -1.61 14.16
C ILE A 189 -1.46 -0.09 14.28
N ASP A 190 -0.41 0.63 14.66
CA ASP A 190 -0.44 2.10 14.79
C ASP A 190 -0.57 2.78 13.42
N VAL A 191 0.19 2.33 12.41
CA VAL A 191 -0.01 2.78 11.03
C VAL A 191 -1.42 2.43 10.57
N GLY A 192 -1.89 1.21 10.81
CA GLY A 192 -3.25 0.77 10.48
C GLY A 192 -4.33 1.63 11.15
N SER A 193 -4.15 2.01 12.42
CA SER A 193 -5.08 2.85 13.16
C SER A 193 -5.09 4.30 12.64
N ARG A 194 -3.93 4.85 12.26
CA ARG A 194 -3.83 6.17 11.61
C ARG A 194 -4.47 6.17 10.23
N VAL A 195 -4.26 5.11 9.44
CA VAL A 195 -4.91 4.93 8.14
C VAL A 195 -6.42 4.82 8.33
N PHE A 196 -6.89 4.03 9.29
CA PHE A 196 -8.30 3.93 9.61
C PHE A 196 -8.88 5.27 10.06
N GLY A 197 -8.17 6.00 10.93
CA GLY A 197 -8.56 7.33 11.40
C GLY A 197 -8.66 8.33 10.24
N PHE A 198 -7.72 8.29 9.29
CA PHE A 198 -7.77 9.09 8.07
C PHE A 198 -8.98 8.71 7.20
N ILE A 199 -9.21 7.42 6.91
CA ILE A 199 -10.37 6.96 6.14
C ILE A 199 -11.67 7.36 6.85
N HIS A 200 -11.74 7.24 8.17
CA HIS A 200 -12.90 7.65 8.95
C HIS A 200 -13.10 9.17 8.94
N GLN A 201 -12.04 9.96 8.96
CA GLN A 201 -12.11 11.42 8.78
C GLN A 201 -12.66 11.78 7.38
N LEU A 202 -12.28 11.03 6.34
CA LEU A 202 -12.72 11.26 4.96
C LEU A 202 -14.16 10.84 4.70
N PHE A 203 -14.56 9.67 5.19
CA PHE A 203 -15.82 9.02 4.83
C PHE A 203 -16.83 8.96 5.99
N GLY A 204 -16.47 9.44 7.18
CA GLY A 204 -17.31 9.38 8.38
C GLY A 204 -17.73 7.93 8.70
N ALA A 205 -19.00 7.73 9.03
CA ALA A 205 -19.56 6.42 9.33
C ALA A 205 -19.53 5.43 8.14
N TRP A 206 -19.42 5.92 6.90
CA TRP A 206 -19.34 5.06 5.70
C TRP A 206 -18.00 4.32 5.58
N SER A 207 -16.97 4.69 6.36
CA SER A 207 -15.70 3.97 6.37
C SER A 207 -15.84 2.50 6.79
N ILE A 208 -16.76 2.19 7.70
CA ILE A 208 -16.98 0.83 8.25
C ILE A 208 -17.46 -0.15 7.18
N PRO A 209 -18.55 0.10 6.43
CA PRO A 209 -18.99 -0.80 5.36
C PRO A 209 -17.98 -0.90 4.21
N ILE A 210 -17.25 0.18 3.87
CA ILE A 210 -16.19 0.16 2.85
C ILE A 210 -15.05 -0.78 3.28
N MET A 211 -14.62 -0.68 4.54
CA MET A 211 -13.57 -1.56 5.11
C MET A 211 -14.01 -3.02 5.15
N LEU A 212 -15.26 -3.29 5.55
CA LEU A 212 -15.83 -4.64 5.55
C LEU A 212 -15.87 -5.23 4.13
N LEU A 213 -16.32 -4.45 3.15
CA LEU A 213 -16.33 -4.88 1.75
C LEU A 213 -14.92 -5.19 1.25
N ALA A 214 -13.95 -4.32 1.53
CA ALA A 214 -12.55 -4.52 1.17
C ALA A 214 -11.97 -5.80 1.80
N ALA A 215 -12.28 -6.07 3.07
CA ALA A 215 -11.87 -7.29 3.75
C ALA A 215 -12.50 -8.55 3.12
N VAL A 216 -13.79 -8.51 2.78
CA VAL A 216 -14.48 -9.62 2.10
C VAL A 216 -13.84 -9.89 0.74
N VAL A 217 -13.62 -8.85 -0.07
CA VAL A 217 -12.96 -8.98 -1.39
C VAL A 217 -11.55 -9.56 -1.22
N PHE A 218 -10.78 -9.08 -0.25
CA PHE A 218 -9.44 -9.58 0.03
C PHE A 218 -9.45 -11.08 0.41
N VAL A 219 -10.38 -11.50 1.27
CA VAL A 219 -10.54 -12.92 1.63
C VAL A 219 -10.90 -13.75 0.40
N LEU A 220 -11.87 -13.30 -0.40
CA LEU A 220 -12.30 -14.00 -1.61
C LEU A 220 -11.16 -14.15 -2.63
N MET A 221 -10.32 -13.13 -2.81
CA MET A 221 -9.17 -13.19 -3.70
C MET A 221 -8.07 -14.18 -3.25
N ASN A 222 -7.98 -14.47 -1.95
CA ASN A 222 -6.96 -15.36 -1.38
C ASN A 222 -7.43 -16.82 -1.21
N ILE A 223 -8.74 -17.09 -1.26
CA ILE A 223 -9.26 -18.45 -1.31
C ILE A 223 -9.02 -19.00 -2.72
N LYS A 224 -7.94 -19.78 -2.90
CA LYS A 224 -7.72 -20.50 -4.16
C LYS A 224 -8.90 -21.46 -4.40
N PRO A 225 -9.53 -21.48 -5.60
CA PRO A 225 -10.51 -22.49 -5.90
C PRO A 225 -9.84 -23.86 -5.81
N ALA A 226 -10.42 -24.77 -5.01
CA ALA A 226 -9.94 -26.13 -4.88
C ALA A 226 -9.86 -26.74 -6.28
N LYS A 227 -8.64 -27.08 -6.74
CA LYS A 227 -8.45 -27.80 -8.00
C LYS A 227 -9.21 -29.12 -7.87
N LYS A 228 -10.37 -29.20 -8.50
CA LYS A 228 -11.12 -30.45 -8.67
C LYS A 228 -10.18 -31.35 -9.48
N LYS A 229 -9.59 -32.36 -8.83
CA LYS A 229 -8.93 -33.46 -9.54
C LYS A 229 -10.00 -34.07 -10.44
N SER A 230 -9.96 -33.76 -11.74
CA SER A 230 -10.70 -34.54 -12.72
C SER A 230 -10.13 -35.95 -12.65
N GLY A 231 -10.85 -36.84 -11.97
CA GLY A 231 -10.54 -38.25 -11.93
C GLY A 231 -10.49 -38.76 -13.36
N ASN A 232 -9.28 -39.04 -13.81
CA ASN A 232 -9.03 -39.85 -14.99
C ASN A 232 -9.37 -41.28 -14.60
N SER A 233 -10.65 -41.63 -14.58
CA SER A 233 -11.07 -43.03 -14.60
C SER A 233 -11.07 -43.45 -16.07
N GLY A 234 -9.95 -44.07 -16.47
CA GLY A 234 -9.89 -44.90 -17.68
C GLY A 234 -11.09 -45.87 -17.72
N GLY A 235 -11.63 -46.17 -18.89
CA GLY A 235 -10.83 -46.75 -19.95
C GLY A 235 -10.57 -48.21 -19.62
N GLY A 236 -11.65 -48.98 -19.53
CA GLY A 236 -11.65 -50.44 -19.42
C GLY A 236 -12.72 -50.99 -20.36
N GLY A 237 -12.54 -50.74 -21.66
CA GLY A 237 -13.27 -51.47 -22.69
C GLY A 237 -12.69 -52.87 -22.76
N SER A 238 -13.53 -53.86 -22.46
CA SER A 238 -13.36 -55.26 -22.86
C SER A 238 -14.48 -55.59 -23.83
#